data_AF-M0PKF0-F1
#
_entry.id   AF-M0PKF0-F1
#
_cell.length_a   1.000
_cell.length_b   1.000
_cell.length_c   1.000
_cell.angle_alpha   90.00
_cell.angle_beta   90.00
_cell.angle_gamma   90.00
#
_symmetry.space_group_name_H-M   'P 1'
#
loop_
_entity.id
_entity.type
_entity.pdbx_description
1 polymer ?
#
loop_
_entity_poly.entity_id
_entity_poly.type
_entity_poly.pdbx_seq_one_letter_code
_entity_poly.pdbx_strand_id
1 'polypeptide(L)'
;MSTETSTNDDPQSGRTITLTQADDSWWVARDEETGVASQGETKQDALDNLDEAVALHKGEIGESIDTREEEEQVLEDLGIDTDEVSRARDEHEGLPDFM
;
A
#
# COMPACT_ATOMS: atom_id res chain seq x y z
N MET A 1 20.67 -43.11 -4.40
CA MET A 1 19.78 -42.27 -3.59
C MET A 1 19.45 -41.05 -4.44
N SER A 2 18.37 -41.11 -5.20
CA SER A 2 17.90 -40.00 -6.03
C SER A 2 16.65 -39.44 -5.35
N THR A 3 16.73 -38.23 -4.82
CA THR A 3 15.55 -37.55 -4.29
C THR A 3 14.79 -36.95 -5.46
N GLU A 4 13.65 -37.56 -5.78
CA GLU A 4 12.68 -37.07 -6.76
C GLU A 4 12.07 -35.77 -6.21
N THR A 5 12.31 -34.65 -6.90
CA THR A 5 11.62 -33.39 -6.61
C THR A 5 10.20 -33.51 -7.15
N SER A 6 9.24 -33.91 -6.31
CA SER A 6 7.82 -33.80 -6.68
C SER A 6 7.46 -32.33 -6.83
N THR A 7 7.25 -31.92 -8.07
CA THR A 7 6.54 -30.69 -8.39
C THR A 7 5.11 -30.85 -7.91
N ASN A 8 4.79 -30.27 -6.75
CA ASN A 8 3.41 -30.12 -6.28
C ASN A 8 2.70 -29.11 -7.18
N ASP A 9 2.12 -29.58 -8.27
CA ASP A 9 1.19 -28.87 -9.15
C ASP A 9 -0.24 -28.99 -8.57
N ASP A 10 -0.41 -28.53 -7.33
CA ASP A 10 -1.72 -28.24 -6.76
C ASP A 10 -2.03 -26.79 -7.13
N PRO A 11 -3.22 -26.44 -7.67
CA PRO A 11 -3.56 -25.04 -7.87
C PRO A 11 -3.45 -24.36 -6.51
N GLN A 12 -2.45 -23.50 -6.35
CA GLN A 12 -2.10 -22.88 -5.07
C GLN A 12 -3.36 -22.20 -4.49
N SER A 13 -4.04 -22.92 -3.60
CA SER A 13 -5.19 -22.41 -2.88
C SER A 13 -4.63 -21.56 -1.75
N GLY A 14 -4.14 -20.37 -2.09
CA GLY A 14 -3.36 -19.55 -1.18
C GLY A 14 -2.96 -18.22 -1.78
N ARG A 15 -2.49 -17.35 -0.90
CA ARG A 15 -2.02 -16.00 -1.23
C ARG A 15 -0.55 -16.04 -1.66
N THR A 16 -0.22 -15.41 -2.78
CA THR A 16 1.16 -15.30 -3.26
C THR A 16 1.75 -13.95 -2.89
N ILE A 17 2.79 -13.97 -2.06
CA ILE A 17 3.56 -12.79 -1.67
C ILE A 17 4.96 -12.87 -2.28
N THR A 18 5.37 -11.84 -3.03
CA THR A 18 6.74 -11.67 -3.52
C THR A 18 7.52 -10.80 -2.54
N LEU A 19 8.71 -11.25 -2.15
CA LEU A 19 9.61 -10.51 -1.27
C LEU A 19 10.94 -10.25 -2.01
N THR A 20 11.26 -8.98 -2.22
CA THR A 20 12.48 -8.54 -2.89
C THR A 20 13.36 -7.74 -1.94
N GLN A 21 14.66 -8.01 -1.93
CA GLN A 21 15.63 -7.15 -1.26
C GLN A 21 16.12 -6.09 -2.25
N ALA A 22 15.93 -4.81 -1.93
CA ALA A 22 16.43 -3.70 -2.71
C ALA A 22 17.92 -3.44 -2.43
N ASP A 23 18.57 -2.69 -3.33
CA ASP A 23 20.02 -2.41 -3.29
C ASP A 23 20.45 -1.61 -2.06
N ASP A 24 19.52 -0.88 -1.43
CA ASP A 24 19.69 -0.11 -0.20
C ASP A 24 19.48 -0.94 1.08
N SER A 25 19.41 -2.27 0.95
CA SER A 25 19.12 -3.23 2.02
C SER A 25 17.68 -3.20 2.55
N TRP A 26 16.76 -2.42 1.96
CA TRP A 26 15.35 -2.50 2.30
C TRP A 26 14.69 -3.74 1.72
N TRP A 27 13.59 -4.14 2.34
CA TRP A 27 12.73 -5.22 1.87
C TRP A 27 11.44 -4.63 1.31
N VAL A 28 11.03 -5.14 0.16
CA VAL A 28 9.75 -4.84 -0.48
C VAL A 28 8.93 -6.12 -0.53
N ALA A 29 7.80 -6.13 0.16
CA ALA A 29 6.82 -7.20 0.12
C ALA A 29 5.65 -6.77 -0.76
N ARG A 30 5.23 -7.65 -1.67
CA ARG A 30 4.12 -7.41 -2.60
C ARG A 30 3.14 -8.55 -2.56
N ASP A 31 1.87 -8.24 -2.38
CA ASP A 31 0.78 -9.18 -2.60
C ASP A 31 0.40 -9.21 -4.07
N GLU A 32 0.58 -10.36 -4.73
CA GLU A 32 0.34 -10.49 -6.17
C GLU A 32 -1.15 -10.44 -6.52
N GLU A 33 -2.04 -10.78 -5.58
CA GLU A 33 -3.49 -10.78 -5.80
C GLU A 33 -4.07 -9.36 -5.81
N THR A 34 -3.79 -8.55 -4.79
CA THR A 34 -4.26 -7.16 -4.70
C THR A 34 -3.36 -6.18 -5.44
N GLY A 35 -2.12 -6.56 -5.74
CA GLY A 35 -1.08 -5.68 -6.27
C GLY A 35 -0.49 -4.70 -5.25
N VAL A 36 -0.97 -4.72 -4.00
CA VAL A 36 -0.48 -3.88 -2.91
C VAL A 36 0.95 -4.27 -2.57
N ALA A 37 1.79 -3.26 -2.35
CA ALA A 37 3.16 -3.45 -1.89
C ALA A 37 3.43 -2.55 -0.69
N SER A 38 4.30 -3.03 0.19
CA SER A 38 4.84 -2.27 1.31
C SER A 38 6.31 -2.56 1.49
N GLN A 39 7.00 -1.70 2.23
CA GLN A 39 8.44 -1.79 2.44
C GLN A 39 8.80 -1.68 3.92
N GLY A 40 9.96 -2.23 4.28
CA GLY A 40 10.53 -2.15 5.62
C GLY A 40 12.02 -2.41 5.64
N GLU A 41 12.71 -1.94 6.68
CA GLU A 41 14.16 -2.13 6.84
C GLU A 41 14.50 -3.62 7.06
N THR A 42 13.56 -4.38 7.62
CA THR A 42 13.69 -5.84 7.75
C THR A 42 12.61 -6.58 6.97
N LYS A 43 12.85 -7.87 6.73
CA LYS A 43 11.86 -8.77 6.13
C LYS A 43 10.53 -8.75 6.89
N GLN A 44 10.61 -8.72 8.22
CA GLN A 44 9.43 -8.76 9.08
C GLN A 44 8.66 -7.46 8.95
N ASP A 45 9.34 -6.31 9.05
CA ASP A 45 8.68 -5.00 8.93
C ASP A 45 7.99 -4.85 7.57
N ALA A 46 8.61 -5.31 6.48
CA ALA A 46 8.00 -5.26 5.15
C ALA A 46 6.72 -6.11 5.06
N LEU A 47 6.68 -7.28 5.72
CA LEU A 47 5.51 -8.15 5.75
C LEU A 47 4.41 -7.59 6.67
N ASP A 48 4.77 -7.10 7.85
CA ASP A 48 3.82 -6.50 8.80
C ASP A 48 3.16 -5.26 8.18
N ASN A 49 3.96 -4.40 7.55
CA ASN A 49 3.44 -3.22 6.84
C ASN A 49 2.59 -3.62 5.62
N LEU A 50 2.87 -4.77 4.98
CA LEU A 50 2.06 -5.27 3.87
C LEU A 50 0.69 -5.76 4.34
N ASP A 51 0.62 -6.47 5.47
CA ASP A 51 -0.65 -6.93 6.02
C ASP A 51 -1.57 -5.75 6.37
N GLU A 52 -1.02 -4.69 6.98
CA GLU A 52 -1.78 -3.46 7.24
C GLU A 52 -2.23 -2.77 5.94
N ALA A 53 -1.33 -2.58 4.98
CA ALA A 53 -1.64 -1.92 3.71
C ALA A 53 -2.74 -2.66 2.93
N VAL A 54 -2.73 -3.99 2.96
CA VAL A 54 -3.76 -4.82 2.34
C VAL A 54 -5.11 -4.65 3.05
N ALA A 55 -5.11 -4.68 4.37
CA ALA A 55 -6.34 -4.51 5.14
C ALA A 55 -6.95 -3.11 4.89
N LEU A 56 -6.11 -2.08 4.80
CA LEU A 56 -6.51 -0.72 4.39
C LEU A 56 -7.09 -0.72 2.96
N HIS A 57 -6.41 -1.36 2.01
CA HIS A 57 -6.88 -1.44 0.62
C HIS A 57 -8.25 -2.12 0.48
N LYS A 58 -8.52 -3.13 1.31
CA LYS A 58 -9.80 -3.84 1.35
C LYS A 58 -10.88 -3.09 2.14
N GLY A 59 -10.54 -2.00 2.82
CA GLY A 59 -11.43 -1.29 3.73
C GLY A 59 -11.79 -2.11 4.99
N GLU A 60 -10.94 -3.08 5.35
CA GLU A 60 -11.11 -3.90 6.57
C GLU A 60 -10.72 -3.12 7.83
N ILE A 61 -9.80 -2.16 7.68
CA ILE A 61 -9.35 -1.23 8.72
C ILE A 61 -9.26 0.20 8.16
N GLY A 62 -9.13 1.18 9.05
CA GLY A 62 -9.14 2.59 8.70
C GLY A 62 -10.56 3.17 8.59
N GLU A 63 -10.65 4.49 8.52
CA GLU A 63 -11.89 5.23 8.28
C GLU A 63 -11.83 5.83 6.87
N SER A 64 -12.86 5.58 6.06
CA SER A 64 -12.95 6.17 4.72
C SER A 64 -13.36 7.63 4.83
N ILE A 65 -12.80 8.45 3.95
CA ILE A 65 -13.11 9.88 3.84
C ILE A 65 -13.71 10.08 2.45
N ASP A 66 -15.02 9.86 2.36
CA ASP A 66 -15.72 9.80 1.07
C ASP A 66 -16.43 11.12 0.75
N THR A 67 -16.61 11.99 1.75
CA THR A 67 -17.31 13.28 1.62
C THR A 67 -16.38 14.47 1.84
N ARG A 68 -16.79 15.64 1.35
CA ARG A 68 -16.06 16.90 1.59
C ARG A 68 -16.06 17.21 3.08
N GLU A 69 -17.19 17.04 3.74
CA GLU A 69 -17.35 17.36 5.16
C GLU A 69 -16.44 16.49 6.05
N GLU A 70 -16.26 15.20 5.73
CA GLU A 70 -15.30 14.33 6.44
C GLU A 70 -13.85 14.76 6.19
N GLU A 71 -13.49 15.12 4.96
CA GLU A 71 -12.15 15.61 4.62
C GLU A 71 -11.82 16.88 5.40
N GLU A 72 -12.73 17.84 5.46
CA GLU A 72 -12.55 19.11 6.19
C GLU A 72 -12.28 18.87 7.68
N GLN A 73 -13.01 17.94 8.31
CA GLN A 73 -12.81 17.58 9.72
C GLN A 73 -11.41 16.98 9.96
N VAL A 74 -10.94 16.07 9.10
CA VAL A 74 -9.61 15.46 9.24
C VAL A 74 -8.50 16.48 9.01
N LEU A 75 -8.66 17.39 8.04
CA LEU A 75 -7.70 18.46 7.80
C LEU A 75 -7.59 19.39 9.03
N GLU A 76 -8.72 19.79 9.61
CA GLU A 76 -8.75 20.61 10.83
C GLU A 76 -8.09 19.91 12.01
N ASP A 77 -8.37 18.62 12.23
CA ASP A 77 -7.76 17.82 13.30
C ASP A 77 -6.23 17.69 13.16
N LEU A 78 -5.74 17.64 11.93
CA LEU A 78 -4.30 17.63 11.60
C LEU A 78 -3.67 19.03 11.65
N GLY A 79 -4.46 20.09 11.86
CA GLY A 79 -4.00 21.48 11.86
C GLY A 79 -3.64 22.01 10.47
N ILE A 80 -4.26 21.46 9.42
CA ILE A 80 -4.07 21.85 8.02
C ILE A 80 -5.19 22.82 7.62
N ASP A 81 -4.85 23.92 6.95
CA ASP A 81 -5.81 24.93 6.49
C ASP A 81 -6.61 24.42 5.28
N THR A 82 -7.91 24.20 5.48
CA THR A 82 -8.85 23.75 4.45
C THR A 82 -8.95 24.71 3.25
N ASP A 83 -8.86 26.03 3.48
CA ASP A 83 -8.90 27.04 2.42
C ASP A 83 -7.61 26.99 1.59
N GLU A 84 -6.46 26.70 2.22
CA GLU A 84 -5.20 26.49 1.52
C GLU A 84 -5.24 25.25 0.63
N VAL A 85 -5.72 24.13 1.15
CA VAL A 85 -5.87 22.87 0.39
C VAL A 85 -6.81 23.04 -0.80
N SER A 86 -7.93 23.74 -0.59
CA SER A 86 -8.91 24.01 -1.66
C SER A 86 -8.30 24.85 -2.78
N ARG A 87 -7.62 25.97 -2.45
CA ARG A 87 -6.94 26.81 -3.44
C ARG A 87 -5.85 26.05 -4.21
N ALA A 88 -5.05 25.24 -3.52
CA ALA A 88 -4.00 24.46 -4.16
C ALA A 88 -4.58 23.49 -5.21
N ARG A 89 -5.77 22.93 -4.95
CA ARG A 89 -6.46 22.04 -5.90
C ARG A 89 -6.94 22.80 -7.14
N ASP A 90 -7.52 23.99 -6.96
CA ASP A 90 -7.97 24.85 -8.05
C ASP A 90 -6.79 25.39 -8.89
N GLU A 91 -5.66 25.70 -8.24
CA GLU A 91 -4.43 26.18 -8.91
C GLU A 91 -3.70 25.05 -9.68
N HIS A 92 -3.86 23.81 -9.24
CA HIS A 92 -3.22 22.61 -9.80
C HIS A 92 -4.22 21.61 -10.39
N GLU A 93 -5.30 22.09 -11.02
CA GLU A 93 -6.31 21.23 -11.69
C GLU A 93 -5.73 20.33 -12.81
N GLY A 94 -4.49 20.59 -13.26
CA GLY A 94 -3.77 19.73 -14.19
C GLY A 94 -2.79 18.79 -13.50
N LEU A 95 -2.71 17.54 -13.98
CA LEU A 95 -1.52 16.71 -13.74
C LEU A 95 -0.29 17.55 -14.17
N PRO A 96 0.75 17.63 -13.35
CA PRO A 96 2.00 18.25 -13.78
C PRO A 96 2.46 17.64 -15.11
N ASP A 97 3.06 18.44 -15.98
CA ASP A 97 3.76 17.93 -17.17
C ASP A 97 5.02 17.18 -16.71
N PHE A 98 4.84 15.97 -16.19
CA PHE A 98 5.91 14.99 -16.11
C PHE A 98 5.94 14.21 -17.43
N MET A 99 6.84 14.65 -18.32
CA MET A 99 7.13 14.17 -19.69
C MET A 99 6.23 14.66 -20.82
#